data_AF-A0A537GKS9-F1
#
_entry.id   AF-A0A537GKS9-F1
#
_cell.length_a   1.000
_cell.length_b   1.000
_cell.length_c   1.000
_cell.angle_alpha   90.00
_cell.angle_beta   90.00
_cell.angle_gamma   90.00
#
_symmetry.space_group_name_H-M   'P 1'
#
loop_
_entity.id
_entity.type
_entity.pdbx_description
1 polymer ?
#
loop_
_entity_poly.entity_id
_entity_poly.type
_entity_poly.pdbx_seq_one_letter_code
_entity_poly.pdbx_strand_id
1 'polypeptide(L)' 'MLSRLHALIKQTDPKVVEELKWRTAVWSHDGLFCTGETYKNVVKMTFSGGASLDDPSGLFNSSRNR' A
#
# COMPACT_ATOMS: atom_id res chain seq x y z
N MET A 1 9.41 -9.93 4.08
CA MET A 1 9.23 -8.60 3.49
C MET A 1 7.98 -7.90 4.03
N LEU A 2 6.81 -8.55 4.01
CA LEU A 2 5.54 -7.97 4.46
C LEU A 2 5.57 -7.43 5.91
N SER A 3 6.17 -8.16 6.85
CA SER A 3 6.29 -7.71 8.26
C SER A 3 7.02 -6.37 8.42
N ARG A 4 7.99 -6.07 7.53
CA ARG A 4 8.73 -4.81 7.54
C ARG A 4 7.85 -3.65 7.03
N LEU A 5 6.98 -3.92 6.04
CA LEU A 5 6.00 -2.95 5.56
C LEU A 5 4.96 -2.63 6.63
N HIS A 6 4.45 -3.63 7.35
CA HIS A 6 3.48 -3.42 8.43
C HIS A 6 4.06 -2.51 9.52
N ALA A 7 5.31 -2.76 9.92
CA ALA A 7 6.00 -1.92 10.89
C ALA A 7 6.17 -0.48 10.40
N LEU A 8 6.51 -0.28 9.12
CA LEU A 8 6.68 1.04 8.53
C LEU A 8 5.36 1.83 8.46
N ILE A 9 4.28 1.16 8.02
CA ILE A 9 2.95 1.78 7.90
C ILE A 9 2.46 2.20 9.28
N LYS A 10 2.58 1.32 10.29
CA LYS A 10 2.18 1.64 11.67
C LYS A 10 3.05 2.70 12.34
N GLN A 11 4.32 2.79 11.98
CA GLN A 11 5.21 3.86 12.47
C GLN A 11 4.83 5.21 11.88
N THR A 12 4.43 5.24 10.61
CA THR A 12 4.05 6.47 9.90
C THR A 12 2.67 6.94 10.32
N ASP A 13 1.75 6.00 10.49
CA ASP A 13 0.38 6.26 10.90
C ASP A 13 -0.03 5.30 12.03
N PRO A 14 0.09 5.73 13.29
CA PRO A 14 -0.23 4.90 14.45
C PRO A 14 -1.72 4.51 14.55
N LYS A 15 -2.60 5.24 13.86
CA LYS A 15 -4.06 5.05 13.89
C LYS A 15 -4.57 4.20 12.73
N VAL A 16 -3.67 3.73 11.85
CA VAL A 16 -4.02 2.85 10.75
C VAL A 16 -4.76 1.60 11.24
N VAL A 17 -5.86 1.29 10.57
CA VAL A 17 -6.58 0.03 10.71
C VAL A 17 -6.08 -0.91 9.62
N GLU A 18 -5.49 -2.03 10.05
CA GLU A 18 -5.08 -3.11 9.17
C GLU A 18 -6.13 -4.23 9.22
N GLU A 19 -6.69 -4.56 8.07
CA GLU A 19 -7.61 -5.68 7.90
C GLU A 19 -7.03 -6.69 6.90
N LEU A 20 -7.20 -7.99 7.17
CA LEU A 20 -6.87 -9.04 6.21
C LEU A 20 -8.15 -9.46 5.46
N LYS A 21 -8.28 -9.06 4.20
CA LYS A 21 -9.43 -9.40 3.34
C LYS A 21 -8.96 -10.23 2.16
N TRP A 22 -9.51 -11.43 2.00
CA TRP A 22 -9.19 -12.34 0.87
C TRP A 22 -7.68 -12.59 0.67
N ARG A 23 -6.92 -12.69 1.77
CA ARG A 23 -5.43 -12.81 1.81
C ARG A 23 -4.66 -11.56 1.37
N THR A 24 -5.33 -10.43 1.26
CA THR A 24 -4.75 -9.12 0.98
C THR A 24 -4.77 -8.28 2.25
N ALA A 25 -3.63 -7.68 2.59
CA ALA A 25 -3.57 -6.70 3.66
C ALA A 25 -4.20 -5.40 3.16
N VAL A 26 -5.13 -4.85 3.93
CA VAL A 26 -5.88 -3.64 3.61
C VAL A 26 -5.65 -2.64 4.72
N TRP A 27 -5.10 -1.48 4.39
CA TRP A 27 -4.82 -0.41 5.35
C TRP A 27 -5.73 0.78 5.11
N SER A 28 -6.36 1.24 6.19
CA SER A 28 -7.30 2.36 6.16
C SER A 28 -7.12 3.27 7.36
N HIS A 29 -7.32 4.57 7.14
CA HIS A 29 -7.41 5.60 8.18
C HIS A 29 -8.30 6.69 7.59
N ASP A 30 -9.51 6.83 8.15
CA ASP A 30 -10.59 7.66 7.59
C ASP A 30 -10.96 7.34 6.12
N GLY A 31 -10.59 6.14 5.65
CA GLY A 31 -10.76 5.68 4.28
C GLY A 31 -9.67 4.70 3.86
N LEU A 32 -9.91 3.97 2.77
CA LEU A 32 -8.92 3.04 2.20
C LEU A 32 -7.80 3.81 1.50
N PHE A 33 -6.56 3.72 2.00
CA PHE A 33 -5.43 4.38 1.36
C PHE A 33 -4.43 3.40 0.71
N CYS A 34 -4.31 2.16 1.21
CA CYS A 34 -3.35 1.21 0.65
C CYS A 34 -3.83 -0.24 0.76
N THR A 35 -3.47 -1.06 -0.23
CA THR A 35 -3.57 -2.53 -0.16
C THR A 35 -2.24 -3.19 -0.50
N GLY A 36 -1.95 -4.32 0.13
CA GLY A 36 -0.73 -5.09 -0.02
C GLY A 36 -1.02 -6.53 -0.40
N GLU A 37 -0.83 -6.85 -1.68
CA GLU A 37 -0.96 -8.20 -2.22
C GLU A 37 0.41 -8.88 -2.23
N THR A 38 0.51 -10.05 -1.62
CA THR A 38 1.77 -10.83 -1.59
C THR A 38 1.78 -11.86 -2.71
N TYR A 39 2.75 -11.75 -3.62
CA TYR A 39 3.06 -12.77 -4.63
C TYR A 39 4.36 -13.50 -4.26
N LYS A 40 4.68 -14.55 -5.04
CA LYS A 40 5.84 -15.42 -4.78
C LYS A 40 7.16 -14.67 -4.62
N ASN A 41 7.38 -13.63 -5.45
CA ASN A 41 8.64 -12.90 -5.51
C ASN A 41 8.51 -11.42 -5.15
N VAL A 42 7.29 -10.88 -5.19
CA VAL A 42 7.03 -9.44 -5.09
C VAL A 42 5.86 -9.18 -4.17
N VAL A 43 5.89 -8.05 -3.48
CA VAL A 43 4.71 -7.49 -2.81
C VAL A 43 4.23 -6.36 -3.70
N LYS A 44 3.00 -6.47 -4.19
CA LYS A 44 2.34 -5.40 -4.94
C LYS A 44 1.59 -4.52 -3.96
N MET A 45 1.90 -3.24 -3.96
CA MET A 45 1.17 -2.26 -3.18
C MET A 45 0.33 -1.39 -4.11
N THR A 46 -0.94 -1.19 -3.75
CA THR A 46 -1.84 -0.30 -4.47
C THR A 46 -2.24 0.83 -3.54
N PHE A 47 -1.97 2.07 -3.93
CA PHE A 47 -2.34 3.25 -3.17
C PHE A 47 -3.55 3.93 -3.81
N SER A 48 -4.63 4.11 -3.04
CA SER A 48 -5.80 4.88 -3.47
C SER A 48 -5.39 6.34 -3.63
N GLY A 49 -5.39 6.85 -4.85
CA GLY A 49 -4.92 8.21 -5.14
C GLY A 49 -3.39 8.34 -5.30
N GLY A 50 -2.64 7.23 -5.30
CA GLY A 50 -1.18 7.27 -5.50
C GLY A 50 -0.74 7.88 -6.83
N ALA A 51 -1.58 7.81 -7.87
CA ALA A 51 -1.33 8.46 -9.17
C ALA A 51 -1.32 9.99 -9.10
N SER A 52 -1.83 10.58 -8.00
CA SER A 52 -1.80 12.03 -7.76
C SER A 52 -0.57 12.49 -6.96
N LEU A 53 0.27 11.56 -6.49
CA LEU A 53 1.52 11.88 -5.82
C LEU A 53 2.63 12.07 -6.86
N ASP A 54 3.48 13.07 -6.64
CA ASP A 54 4.71 13.21 -7.40
C ASP A 54 5.57 11.95 -7.24
N ASP A 55 5.94 11.35 -8.36
CA ASP A 55 6.81 10.16 -8.41
C ASP A 55 8.15 10.50 -9.03
N PRO A 56 9.03 11.23 -8.32
CA PRO A 56 10.34 11.62 -8.85
C PRO A 56 11.25 10.41 -9.12
N SER A 57 10.94 9.25 -8.53
CA SER A 57 11.72 8.01 -8.62
C SER A 57 11.16 6.98 -9.61
N GLY A 58 9.98 7.21 -10.20
CA GLY A 58 9.34 6.25 -11.09
C GLY A 58 8.95 4.92 -10.40
N LEU A 59 8.64 4.96 -9.10
CA LEU A 59 8.28 3.77 -8.31
C LEU A 59 6.87 3.26 -8.62
N PHE A 60 5.95 4.12 -9.03
CA PHE A 60 4.57 3.75 -9.33
C PHE A 60 4.46 3.19 -10.75
N ASN A 61 4.16 1.89 -10.85
CA ASN A 61 3.97 1.18 -12.12
C ASN A 61 2.50 1.26 -12.63
N SER A 62 1.75 2.29 -12.24
CA SER A 62 0.31 2.39 -12.54
C SER A 62 0.03 2.73 -14.01
N SER A 63 -0.82 1.92 -14.66
CA SER A 63 -1.31 2.13 -16.03
C SER A 63 -2.25 3.34 -16.19
N ARG A 64 -2.61 4.03 -15.09
CA ARG A 64 -3.54 5.17 -15.08
C ARG A 64 -2.85 6.53 -15.33
N ASN A 65 -1.54 6.53 -15.59
CA ASN A 65 -0.78 7.69 -16.08
C ASN A 65 -0.53 7.62 -17.60
N ARG A 66 -1.48 7.09 -18.37
CA ARG A 66 -1.47 7.15 -19.83
C ARG A 66 -2.66 7.92 -20.35
#